data_AF-A0A7X5BZV7-F1
#
_entry.id   AF-A0A7X5BZV7-F1
#
_cell.length_a   1.000
_cell.length_b   1.000
_cell.length_c   1.000
_cell.angle_alpha   90.00
_cell.angle_beta   90.00
_cell.angle_gamma   90.00
#
_symmetry.space_group_name_H-M   'P 1'
#
loop_
_entity.id
_entity.type
_entity.pdbx_description
1 polymer ?
#
loop_
_entity_poly.entity_id
_entity_poly.type
_entity_poly.pdbx_seq_one_letter_code
_entity_poly.pdbx_strand_id
1 'polypeptide(L)'
;MKSTNQSSLKLWSKLALAGVIVAGSAAFVPHPQAHAASATASTTAASLSAQKGSAYIKTIYSLAKQGKIPGLNAIAGKTPISAVHYKWGEPDTGAGKGNHYEGYNFGMGKGAFAFGVNASGIIYDLRNFGESVDQSVGIKSLTFTSVIQTLGMPKEVRFNGTDKIYVYHPAAAYELKFVGPSTVAKGKVAHIDHINVYAAKAAK
;
A
#
# COMPACT_ATOMS: atom_id res chain seq x y z
N MET A 1 -48.66 16.91 2.55
CA MET A 1 -49.77 15.97 2.86
C MET A 1 -49.58 14.71 2.02
N LYS A 2 -49.86 13.55 2.64
CA LYS A 2 -49.88 12.13 2.17
C LYS A 2 -50.23 11.95 0.68
N SER A 3 -49.77 10.93 -0.06
CA SER A 3 -49.59 9.51 0.29
C SER A 3 -48.68 8.78 -0.71
N THR A 4 -47.85 7.91 -0.14
CA THR A 4 -47.19 6.69 -0.63
C THR A 4 -47.81 5.94 -1.82
N ASN A 5 -46.94 5.36 -2.66
CA ASN A 5 -47.07 3.93 -3.03
C ASN A 5 -45.67 3.29 -3.25
N GLN A 6 -45.37 2.25 -2.46
CA GLN A 6 -44.21 1.37 -2.58
C GLN A 6 -44.72 0.00 -3.03
N SER A 7 -44.05 -0.65 -3.99
CA SER A 7 -44.15 -2.11 -4.12
C SER A 7 -42.81 -2.69 -4.60
N SER A 8 -42.05 -3.21 -3.63
CA SER A 8 -40.90 -4.09 -3.83
C SER A 8 -41.38 -5.52 -4.09
N LEU A 9 -40.94 -6.16 -5.17
CA LEU A 9 -41.06 -7.60 -5.37
C LEU A 9 -39.65 -8.20 -5.42
N LYS A 10 -39.25 -8.81 -4.29
CA LYS A 10 -38.11 -9.72 -4.18
C LYS A 10 -38.61 -11.10 -4.58
N LEU A 11 -38.05 -11.69 -5.63
CA LEU A 11 -38.22 -13.12 -5.91
C LEU A 11 -36.93 -13.86 -5.51
N TRP A 12 -37.07 -14.76 -4.55
CA TRP A 12 -36.07 -15.76 -4.19
C TRP A 12 -36.43 -17.04 -4.93
N SER A 13 -35.49 -17.64 -5.65
CA SER A 13 -35.62 -18.99 -6.16
C SER A 13 -34.42 -19.80 -5.70
N LYS A 14 -34.60 -20.48 -4.56
CA LYS A 14 -33.78 -21.65 -4.19
C LYS A 14 -34.34 -22.82 -4.99
N LEU A 15 -33.56 -23.38 -5.91
CA LEU A 15 -33.88 -24.67 -6.52
C LEU A 15 -32.84 -25.67 -6.04
N ALA A 16 -33.25 -26.51 -5.09
CA ALA A 16 -32.63 -27.80 -4.84
C ALA A 16 -33.36 -28.81 -5.73
N LEU A 17 -32.62 -29.61 -6.49
CA LEU A 17 -33.17 -30.79 -7.15
C LEU A 17 -32.18 -31.93 -7.02
N ALA A 18 -32.57 -32.91 -6.22
CA ALA A 18 -32.00 -34.25 -6.21
C ALA A 18 -32.54 -35.03 -7.42
N GLY A 19 -31.71 -35.85 -8.04
CA GLY A 19 -32.10 -36.77 -9.11
C GLY A 19 -31.02 -37.82 -9.34
N VAL A 20 -31.42 -39.09 -9.25
CA VAL A 20 -30.58 -40.30 -9.15
C VAL A 20 -30.78 -41.15 -10.42
N ILE A 21 -29.74 -41.94 -10.77
CA ILE A 21 -29.67 -43.13 -11.66
C ILE A 21 -29.60 -42.89 -13.19
N VAL A 22 -28.56 -43.43 -13.84
CA VAL A 22 -28.59 -44.62 -14.75
C VAL A 22 -27.17 -44.87 -15.29
N ALA A 23 -26.68 -46.09 -15.08
CA ALA A 23 -25.51 -46.64 -15.76
C ALA A 23 -25.88 -47.00 -17.20
N GLY A 24 -25.10 -46.51 -18.16
CA GLY A 24 -25.25 -46.84 -19.59
C GLY A 24 -23.99 -46.44 -20.34
N SER A 25 -23.22 -47.44 -20.75
CA SER A 25 -21.94 -47.30 -21.43
C SER A 25 -22.13 -46.71 -22.83
N ALA A 26 -21.66 -45.48 -23.04
CA ALA A 26 -21.39 -44.93 -24.36
C ALA A 26 -20.00 -44.27 -24.32
N ALA A 27 -19.10 -44.76 -25.16
CA ALA A 27 -17.77 -44.19 -25.34
C ALA A 27 -17.89 -42.80 -25.96
N PHE A 28 -17.90 -41.76 -25.11
CA PHE A 28 -17.74 -40.38 -25.53
C PHE A 28 -16.26 -40.03 -25.38
N VAL A 29 -15.61 -39.75 -26.51
CA VAL A 29 -14.22 -39.30 -26.53
C VAL A 29 -14.17 -37.90 -25.92
N PRO A 30 -13.52 -37.68 -24.75
CA PRO A 30 -13.37 -36.34 -24.23
C PRO A 30 -12.31 -35.63 -25.08
N HIS A 31 -12.75 -34.68 -25.90
CA HIS A 31 -11.88 -33.62 -26.37
C HIS A 31 -11.33 -32.89 -25.12
N PRO A 32 -10.01 -32.66 -25.01
CA PRO A 32 -9.49 -31.85 -23.92
C PRO A 32 -9.92 -30.40 -24.12
N GLN A 33 -11.06 -30.03 -23.56
CA GLN A 33 -11.45 -28.63 -23.41
C GLN A 33 -10.61 -28.04 -22.28
N ALA A 34 -9.45 -27.51 -22.67
CA ALA A 34 -8.52 -26.80 -21.80
C ALA A 34 -9.09 -25.43 -21.38
N HIS A 35 -10.09 -25.42 -20.48
CA HIS A 35 -10.58 -24.20 -19.84
C HIS A 35 -10.92 -24.46 -18.37
N ALA A 36 -9.96 -24.93 -17.58
CA ALA A 36 -10.10 -24.97 -16.11
C ALA A 36 -8.80 -24.71 -15.32
N ALA A 37 -7.63 -24.57 -15.98
CA ALA A 37 -6.36 -24.34 -15.27
C ALA A 37 -6.11 -22.87 -14.90
N SER A 38 -6.73 -21.91 -15.59
CA SER A 38 -6.41 -20.48 -15.42
C SER A 38 -7.08 -19.81 -14.22
N ALA A 39 -8.21 -20.33 -13.73
CA ALA A 39 -8.91 -19.75 -12.58
C ALA A 39 -8.17 -20.02 -11.26
N THR A 40 -7.73 -21.26 -11.03
CA THR A 40 -7.03 -21.66 -9.80
C THR A 40 -5.63 -21.07 -9.70
N ALA A 41 -4.90 -20.96 -10.81
CA ALA A 41 -3.58 -20.32 -10.85
C ALA A 41 -3.65 -18.82 -10.54
N SER A 42 -4.68 -18.13 -11.05
CA SER A 42 -4.90 -16.69 -10.80
C SER A 42 -5.27 -16.41 -9.34
N THR A 43 -6.11 -17.25 -8.74
CA THR A 43 -6.47 -17.11 -7.31
C THR A 43 -5.29 -17.46 -6.40
N THR A 44 -4.48 -18.46 -6.76
CA THR A 44 -3.29 -18.83 -5.97
C THR A 44 -2.20 -17.76 -6.06
N ALA A 45 -1.92 -17.21 -7.25
CA ALA A 45 -0.98 -16.11 -7.43
C ALA A 45 -1.45 -14.82 -6.75
N ALA A 46 -2.75 -14.49 -6.84
CA ALA A 46 -3.33 -13.34 -6.14
C ALA A 46 -3.35 -13.52 -4.61
N SER A 47 -3.58 -14.74 -4.11
CA SER A 47 -3.50 -15.05 -2.69
C SER A 47 -2.06 -14.98 -2.18
N LEU A 48 -1.09 -15.49 -2.94
CA LEU A 48 0.34 -15.41 -2.61
C LEU A 48 0.85 -13.96 -2.65
N SER A 49 0.42 -13.15 -3.63
CA SER A 49 0.79 -11.73 -3.69
C SER A 49 0.13 -10.93 -2.56
N ALA A 50 -1.13 -11.20 -2.22
CA ALA A 50 -1.81 -10.61 -1.06
C ALA A 50 -1.15 -11.02 0.27
N GLN A 51 -0.77 -12.29 0.43
CA GLN A 51 -0.04 -12.79 1.59
C GLN A 51 1.32 -12.07 1.73
N LYS A 52 2.06 -11.94 0.63
CA LYS A 52 3.34 -11.21 0.56
C LYS A 52 3.16 -9.72 0.89
N GLY A 53 2.11 -9.10 0.35
CA GLY A 53 1.72 -7.72 0.65
C GLY A 53 1.39 -7.51 2.13
N SER A 54 0.61 -8.41 2.73
CA SER A 54 0.26 -8.33 4.16
C SER A 54 1.48 -8.48 5.07
N ALA A 55 2.41 -9.38 4.74
CA ALA A 55 3.66 -9.54 5.49
C ALA A 55 4.55 -8.27 5.37
N TYR A 56 4.60 -7.68 4.18
CA TYR A 56 5.36 -6.46 3.94
C TYR A 56 4.75 -5.25 4.69
N ILE A 57 3.42 -5.09 4.66
CA ILE A 57 2.71 -4.06 5.42
C ILE A 57 2.97 -4.21 6.94
N LYS A 58 2.91 -5.43 7.47
CA LYS A 58 3.25 -5.69 8.90
C LYS A 58 4.71 -5.36 9.20
N THR A 59 5.62 -5.63 8.27
CA THR A 59 7.04 -5.28 8.40
C THR A 59 7.23 -3.76 8.44
N ILE A 60 6.60 -3.02 7.52
CA ILE A 60 6.59 -1.54 7.52
C ILE A 60 6.08 -1.02 8.86
N TYR A 61 4.95 -1.56 9.35
CA TYR A 61 4.36 -1.15 10.63
C TYR A 61 5.30 -1.42 11.81
N SER A 62 5.97 -2.57 11.83
CA SER A 62 6.93 -2.94 12.87
C SER A 62 8.16 -2.01 12.87
N LEU A 63 8.72 -1.71 11.70
CA LEU A 63 9.83 -0.77 11.55
C LEU A 63 9.43 0.64 11.99
N ALA A 64 8.21 1.07 11.67
CA ALA A 64 7.71 2.38 12.04
C ALA A 64 7.56 2.56 13.56
N LYS A 65 7.33 1.48 14.34
CA LYS A 65 7.40 1.53 15.82
C LYS A 65 8.77 2.01 16.32
N GLN A 66 9.81 1.76 15.55
CA GLN A 66 11.19 2.13 15.86
C GLN A 66 11.63 3.42 15.15
N GLY A 67 10.72 4.12 14.47
CA GLY A 67 11.04 5.31 13.69
C GLY A 67 11.76 5.02 12.38
N LYS A 68 11.67 3.80 11.84
CA LYS A 68 12.41 3.34 10.65
C LYS A 68 11.46 3.05 9.48
N ILE A 69 12.02 3.05 8.27
CA ILE A 69 11.37 2.61 7.03
C ILE A 69 12.19 1.48 6.38
N PRO A 70 11.58 0.63 5.52
CA PRO A 70 12.32 -0.36 4.75
C PRO A 70 13.39 0.28 3.85
N GLY A 71 14.50 -0.43 3.65
CA GLY A 71 15.57 -0.01 2.72
C GLY A 71 16.51 1.09 3.24
N LEU A 72 16.33 1.55 4.48
CA LEU A 72 17.11 2.65 5.04
C LEU A 72 17.48 2.38 6.49
N ASN A 73 18.75 2.65 6.85
CA ASN A 73 19.23 2.58 8.23
C ASN A 73 19.30 3.98 8.86
N ALA A 74 18.13 4.60 9.04
CA ALA A 74 17.97 5.88 9.72
C ALA A 74 16.73 5.83 10.63
N ILE A 75 16.73 6.65 11.66
CA ILE A 75 15.65 6.75 12.64
C ILE A 75 15.13 8.18 12.65
N ALA A 76 13.84 8.35 12.36
CA ALA A 76 13.14 9.62 12.45
C ALA A 76 13.27 10.20 13.86
N GLY A 77 13.62 11.48 13.93
CA GLY A 77 13.88 12.26 15.13
C GLY A 77 15.20 11.96 15.83
N LYS A 78 16.10 11.17 15.23
CA LYS A 78 17.41 10.85 15.83
C LYS A 78 18.57 10.98 14.86
N THR A 79 18.41 10.51 13.63
CA THR A 79 19.51 10.52 12.65
C THR A 79 19.72 11.94 12.11
N PRO A 80 20.94 12.49 12.18
CA PRO A 80 21.27 13.74 11.51
C PRO A 80 21.38 13.52 10.00
N ILE A 81 20.98 14.51 9.21
CA ILE A 81 21.04 14.44 7.74
C ILE A 81 22.48 14.30 7.24
N SER A 82 23.45 14.86 7.97
CA SER A 82 24.88 14.72 7.65
C SER A 82 25.37 13.27 7.61
N ALA A 83 24.74 12.35 8.35
CA ALA A 83 25.06 10.92 8.28
C ALA A 83 24.56 10.29 6.96
N VAL A 84 23.48 10.81 6.39
CA VAL A 84 23.00 10.42 5.06
C VAL A 84 23.94 10.97 4.00
N HIS A 85 24.30 12.26 4.09
CA HIS A 85 25.26 12.91 3.19
C HIS A 85 26.60 12.19 3.16
N TYR A 86 27.14 11.84 4.33
CA TYR A 86 28.39 11.10 4.43
C TYR A 86 28.35 9.76 3.70
N LYS A 87 27.19 9.07 3.72
CA LYS A 87 27.06 7.75 3.11
C LYS A 87 26.70 7.81 1.63
N TRP A 88 25.87 8.77 1.23
CA TRP A 88 25.22 8.79 -0.09
C TRP A 88 25.64 9.96 -0.97
N GLY A 89 26.44 10.89 -0.45
CA GLY A 89 26.77 12.14 -1.11
C GLY A 89 25.64 13.16 -1.04
N GLU A 90 25.73 14.18 -1.88
CA GLU A 90 24.75 15.25 -1.97
C GLU A 90 23.39 14.73 -2.48
N PRO A 91 22.27 15.31 -2.02
CA PRO A 91 20.95 14.95 -2.52
C PRO A 91 20.73 15.44 -3.95
N ASP A 92 19.92 14.72 -4.73
CA ASP A 92 19.51 15.14 -6.09
C ASP A 92 18.65 16.40 -6.04
N THR A 93 17.88 16.55 -4.96
CA THR A 93 17.05 17.72 -4.71
C THR A 93 17.29 18.21 -3.28
N GLY A 94 17.69 19.47 -3.14
CA GLY A 94 18.04 20.07 -1.85
C GLY A 94 16.87 20.74 -1.14
N ALA A 95 17.05 20.93 0.17
CA ALA A 95 16.20 21.81 0.96
C ALA A 95 16.44 23.28 0.52
N GLY A 96 15.36 24.01 0.24
CA GLY A 96 15.38 25.39 -0.27
C GLY A 96 14.42 26.30 0.48
N LYS A 97 14.29 27.57 0.09
CA LYS A 97 13.32 28.50 0.71
C LYS A 97 11.89 27.97 0.56
N GLY A 98 11.38 27.35 1.62
CA GLY A 98 10.05 26.71 1.67
C GLY A 98 10.03 25.20 1.43
N ASN A 99 11.15 24.58 1.04
CA ASN A 99 11.27 23.13 0.93
C ASN A 99 12.18 22.58 2.05
N HIS A 100 11.59 21.86 3.00
CA HIS A 100 12.31 21.22 4.10
C HIS A 100 12.78 19.79 3.78
N TYR A 101 12.68 19.39 2.50
CA TYR A 101 12.99 18.04 2.08
C TYR A 101 14.23 17.96 1.19
N GLU A 102 15.05 16.97 1.49
CA GLU A 102 16.14 16.52 0.63
C GLU A 102 15.80 15.17 0.02
N GLY A 103 16.01 15.01 -1.29
CA GLY A 103 15.61 13.82 -2.05
C GLY A 103 16.79 13.10 -2.68
N TYR A 104 16.74 11.77 -2.65
CA TYR A 104 17.67 10.85 -3.29
C TYR A 104 16.92 9.88 -4.20
N ASN A 105 17.31 9.81 -5.46
CA ASN A 105 16.78 8.92 -6.47
C ASN A 105 17.92 8.09 -7.05
N PHE A 106 17.99 6.84 -6.65
CA PHE A 106 19.09 5.95 -7.03
C PHE A 106 18.99 5.43 -8.48
N GLY A 107 17.90 5.75 -9.20
CA GLY A 107 17.67 5.28 -10.57
C GLY A 107 17.64 3.75 -10.68
N MET A 108 17.60 3.24 -11.91
CA MET A 108 17.73 1.80 -12.23
C MET A 108 16.86 0.86 -11.36
N GLY A 109 15.65 1.30 -10.98
CA GLY A 109 14.75 0.53 -10.13
C GLY A 109 15.14 0.41 -8.66
N LYS A 110 16.21 1.07 -8.19
CA LYS A 110 16.63 1.05 -6.77
C LYS A 110 15.78 1.92 -5.85
N GLY A 111 14.85 2.68 -6.43
CA GLY A 111 13.87 3.50 -5.74
C GLY A 111 14.41 4.87 -5.31
N ALA A 112 13.56 5.58 -4.58
CA ALA A 112 13.85 6.92 -4.10
C ALA A 112 13.45 7.11 -2.65
N PHE A 113 14.15 8.02 -1.97
CA PHE A 113 13.92 8.41 -0.59
C PHE A 113 13.90 9.93 -0.48
N ALA A 114 13.17 10.45 0.50
CA ALA A 114 13.25 11.85 0.87
C ALA A 114 13.24 12.03 2.38
N PHE A 115 13.89 13.10 2.83
CA PHE A 115 14.15 13.38 4.23
C PHE A 115 13.63 14.76 4.56
N GLY A 116 12.62 14.85 5.44
CA GLY A 116 12.24 16.10 6.07
C GLY A 116 13.24 16.44 7.16
N VAL A 117 13.91 17.59 7.07
CA VAL A 117 15.00 17.99 7.97
C VAL A 117 14.64 19.28 8.72
N ASN A 118 14.82 19.28 10.03
CA ASN A 118 14.57 20.47 10.85
C ASN A 118 15.77 21.44 10.81
N ALA A 119 15.63 22.60 11.46
CA ALA A 119 16.67 23.63 11.48
C ALA A 119 17.99 23.18 12.13
N SER A 120 17.96 22.14 12.97
CA SER A 120 19.15 21.54 13.61
C SER A 120 19.78 20.41 12.79
N GLY A 121 19.29 20.15 11.57
CA GLY A 121 19.81 19.07 10.72
C GLY A 121 19.35 17.67 11.14
N ILE A 122 18.32 17.54 11.97
CA ILE A 122 17.75 16.23 12.36
C ILE A 122 16.61 15.86 11.42
N ILE A 123 16.65 14.63 10.93
CA ILE A 123 15.61 14.08 10.08
C ILE A 123 14.37 13.82 10.91
N TYR A 124 13.24 14.48 10.62
CA TYR A 124 11.95 14.27 11.30
C TYR A 124 10.95 13.48 10.45
N ASP A 125 11.10 13.43 9.13
CA ASP A 125 10.22 12.68 8.21
C ASP A 125 11.08 11.81 7.28
N LEU A 126 10.86 10.49 7.33
CA LEU A 126 11.51 9.52 6.47
C LEU A 126 10.52 9.04 5.41
N ARG A 127 10.76 9.37 4.14
CA ARG A 127 9.93 8.93 3.01
C ARG A 127 10.61 7.86 2.19
N ASN A 128 9.86 6.81 1.84
CA ASN A 128 10.27 5.80 0.86
C ASN A 128 9.24 5.76 -0.27
N PHE A 129 9.68 6.03 -1.49
CA PHE A 129 8.83 6.01 -2.69
C PHE A 129 8.75 4.63 -3.36
N GLY A 130 9.54 3.67 -2.88
CA GLY A 130 9.66 2.33 -3.47
C GLY A 130 10.41 2.33 -4.80
N GLU A 131 10.49 1.14 -5.38
CA GLU A 131 11.08 0.92 -6.70
C GLU A 131 10.10 1.36 -7.79
N SER A 132 10.59 2.09 -8.80
CA SER A 132 9.73 2.65 -9.86
C SER A 132 9.51 1.72 -11.06
N VAL A 133 10.29 0.65 -11.19
CA VAL A 133 10.34 -0.18 -12.41
C VAL A 133 9.21 -1.22 -12.43
N ASP A 134 8.86 -1.78 -11.27
CA ASP A 134 7.81 -2.80 -11.16
C ASP A 134 6.81 -2.44 -10.05
N GLN A 135 5.57 -2.14 -10.45
CA GLN A 135 4.48 -1.81 -9.52
C GLN A 135 3.87 -3.05 -8.84
N SER A 136 4.28 -4.26 -9.20
CA SER A 136 3.84 -5.51 -8.57
C SER A 136 4.64 -5.86 -7.31
N VAL A 137 5.71 -5.12 -7.02
CA VAL A 137 6.59 -5.34 -5.86
C VAL A 137 6.73 -4.09 -4.98
N GLY A 138 7.27 -4.29 -3.77
CA GLY A 138 7.62 -3.21 -2.85
C GLY A 138 6.44 -2.31 -2.47
N ILE A 139 6.71 -1.02 -2.26
CA ILE A 139 5.70 -0.05 -1.82
C ILE A 139 4.63 0.17 -2.89
N LYS A 140 5.02 0.16 -4.17
CA LYS A 140 4.11 0.37 -5.29
C LYS A 140 3.08 -0.75 -5.44
N SER A 141 3.38 -1.96 -4.95
CA SER A 141 2.39 -3.06 -4.92
C SER A 141 1.24 -2.84 -3.93
N LEU A 142 1.40 -1.94 -2.98
CA LEU A 142 0.43 -1.75 -1.91
C LEU A 142 -0.75 -0.90 -2.38
N THR A 143 -1.92 -1.16 -1.81
CA THR A 143 -3.13 -0.35 -1.99
C THR A 143 -3.73 0.00 -0.64
N PHE A 144 -4.53 1.07 -0.56
CA PHE A 144 -5.27 1.40 0.66
C PHE A 144 -6.13 0.24 1.18
N THR A 145 -6.75 -0.53 0.27
CA THR A 145 -7.53 -1.72 0.62
C THR A 145 -6.66 -2.78 1.30
N SER A 146 -5.49 -3.10 0.74
CA SER A 146 -4.57 -4.09 1.34
C SER A 146 -4.06 -3.64 2.71
N VAL A 147 -3.86 -2.34 2.90
CA VAL A 147 -3.44 -1.76 4.18
C VAL A 147 -4.55 -1.92 5.23
N ILE A 148 -5.81 -1.57 4.89
CA ILE A 148 -6.95 -1.74 5.80
C ILE A 148 -7.17 -3.22 6.14
N GLN A 149 -7.11 -4.12 5.15
CA GLN A 149 -7.26 -5.56 5.38
C GLN A 149 -6.18 -6.11 6.33
N THR A 150 -4.99 -5.52 6.33
CA THR A 150 -3.86 -5.99 7.12
C THR A 150 -3.79 -5.37 8.52
N LEU A 151 -4.04 -4.05 8.63
CA LEU A 151 -3.82 -3.27 9.84
C LEU A 151 -5.12 -2.77 10.51
N GLY A 152 -6.27 -2.96 9.87
CA GLY A 152 -7.52 -2.32 10.26
C GLY A 152 -7.62 -0.88 9.76
N MET A 153 -8.64 -0.14 10.19
CA MET A 153 -8.82 1.26 9.81
C MET A 153 -7.75 2.16 10.46
N PRO A 154 -7.24 3.18 9.74
CA PRO A 154 -6.33 4.16 10.32
C PRO A 154 -7.06 5.00 11.38
N LYS A 155 -6.30 5.60 12.31
CA LYS A 155 -6.89 6.54 13.28
C LYS A 155 -7.30 7.84 12.63
N GLU A 156 -6.58 8.25 11.57
CA GLU A 156 -6.86 9.46 10.84
C GLU A 156 -6.72 9.23 9.33
N VAL A 157 -7.58 9.91 8.57
CA VAL A 157 -7.47 10.03 7.12
C VAL A 157 -7.28 11.51 6.82
N ARG A 158 -6.15 11.85 6.20
CA ARG A 158 -5.82 13.23 5.81
C ARG A 158 -5.82 13.33 4.28
N PHE A 159 -5.99 14.55 3.76
CA PHE A 159 -5.92 14.85 2.34
C PHE A 159 -4.95 16.01 2.12
N ASN A 160 -4.15 15.94 1.07
CA ASN A 160 -3.25 17.01 0.67
C ASN A 160 -3.22 17.13 -0.85
N GLY A 161 -3.82 18.18 -1.41
CA GLY A 161 -4.03 18.29 -2.85
C GLY A 161 -4.81 17.09 -3.38
N THR A 162 -4.19 16.34 -4.30
CA THR A 162 -4.76 15.12 -4.88
C THR A 162 -4.51 13.86 -4.05
N ASP A 163 -3.74 13.96 -2.97
CA ASP A 163 -3.30 12.82 -2.20
C ASP A 163 -4.27 12.52 -1.06
N LYS A 164 -4.46 11.22 -0.84
CA LYS A 164 -5.10 10.65 0.35
C LYS A 164 -4.03 10.03 1.22
N ILE A 165 -4.17 10.19 2.53
CA ILE A 165 -3.16 9.79 3.50
C ILE A 165 -3.84 8.99 4.61
N TYR A 166 -3.48 7.72 4.77
CA TYR A 166 -3.88 6.92 5.93
C TYR A 166 -2.82 7.00 7.00
N VAL A 167 -3.18 7.54 8.17
CA VAL A 167 -2.26 7.75 9.28
C VAL A 167 -2.51 6.71 10.38
N TYR A 168 -1.46 5.95 10.66
CA TYR A 168 -1.39 5.00 11.76
C TYR A 168 -0.41 5.51 12.82
N HIS A 169 -0.63 5.10 14.07
CA HIS A 169 0.21 5.47 15.20
C HIS A 169 0.84 4.19 15.80
N PRO A 170 1.90 3.65 15.15
CA PRO A 170 2.55 2.42 15.61
C PRO A 170 3.19 2.57 16.99
N ALA A 171 3.60 3.78 17.37
CA ALA A 171 4.09 4.13 18.70
C ALA A 171 3.73 5.59 19.03
N ALA A 172 3.78 5.97 20.30
CA ALA A 172 3.47 7.34 20.74
C ALA A 172 4.38 8.42 20.11
N ALA A 173 5.60 8.04 19.70
CA ALA A 173 6.57 8.95 19.11
C ALA A 173 6.46 9.10 17.58
N TYR A 174 5.71 8.22 16.90
CA TYR A 174 5.78 8.07 15.45
C TYR A 174 4.40 7.97 14.80
N GLU A 175 4.23 8.69 13.70
CA GLU A 175 3.15 8.46 12.73
C GLU A 175 3.71 7.64 11.56
N LEU A 176 3.00 6.60 11.14
CA LEU A 176 3.21 5.92 9.86
C LEU A 176 2.10 6.36 8.92
N LYS A 177 2.46 6.94 7.77
CA LYS A 177 1.48 7.34 6.76
C LYS A 177 1.69 6.57 5.46
N PHE A 178 0.58 6.08 4.92
CA PHE A 178 0.50 5.53 3.58
C PHE A 178 -0.13 6.59 2.69
N VAL A 179 0.58 7.02 1.65
CA VAL A 179 0.18 8.12 0.77
C VAL A 179 -0.05 7.59 -0.63
N GLY A 180 -1.13 8.00 -1.26
CA GLY A 180 -1.48 7.61 -2.62
C GLY A 180 -2.59 8.51 -3.15
N PRO A 181 -2.99 8.33 -4.42
CA PRO A 181 -3.98 9.18 -5.04
C PRO A 181 -5.36 9.02 -4.37
N SER A 182 -6.02 10.16 -4.15
CA SER A 182 -7.41 10.18 -3.63
C SER A 182 -8.41 9.63 -4.64
N THR A 183 -8.14 9.81 -5.94
CA THR A 183 -8.96 9.35 -7.06
C THR A 183 -8.08 8.72 -8.13
N VAL A 184 -8.63 7.73 -8.85
CA VAL A 184 -7.96 7.11 -10.01
C VAL A 184 -8.94 6.98 -11.17
N ALA A 185 -8.41 6.99 -12.39
CA ALA A 185 -9.22 6.77 -13.59
C ALA A 185 -9.96 5.43 -13.51
N LYS A 186 -11.17 5.37 -14.08
CA LYS A 186 -11.99 4.16 -14.09
C LYS A 186 -11.21 2.98 -14.67
N GLY A 187 -11.21 1.85 -13.96
CA GLY A 187 -10.48 0.65 -14.34
C GLY A 187 -8.99 0.62 -13.92
N LYS A 188 -8.49 1.67 -13.27
CA LYS A 188 -7.14 1.67 -12.66
C LYS A 188 -7.21 1.40 -11.15
N VAL A 189 -6.11 0.90 -10.61
CA VAL A 189 -5.94 0.63 -9.19
C VAL A 189 -5.19 1.80 -8.54
N ALA A 190 -5.67 2.25 -7.37
CA ALA A 190 -5.01 3.26 -6.55
C ALA A 190 -3.89 2.61 -5.73
N HIS A 191 -2.68 2.63 -6.27
CA HIS A 191 -1.48 2.18 -5.60
C HIS A 191 -0.97 3.22 -4.61
N ILE A 192 -0.25 2.76 -3.58
CA ILE A 192 0.47 3.64 -2.67
C ILE A 192 1.68 4.23 -3.40
N ASP A 193 1.79 5.55 -3.37
CA ASP A 193 2.89 6.29 -3.98
C ASP A 193 4.14 6.25 -3.11
N HIS A 194 3.96 6.46 -1.82
CA HIS A 194 5.04 6.40 -0.85
C HIS A 194 4.50 6.12 0.54
N ILE A 195 5.41 5.71 1.41
CA ILE A 195 5.17 5.67 2.85
C ILE A 195 6.05 6.69 3.52
N ASN A 196 5.63 7.14 4.71
CA ASN A 196 6.49 7.92 5.56
C ASN A 196 6.35 7.61 7.05
N VAL A 197 7.49 7.72 7.74
CA VAL A 197 7.55 7.66 9.21
C VAL A 197 7.96 9.02 9.74
N TYR A 198 7.06 9.64 10.48
CA TYR A 198 7.14 11.02 10.92
C TYR A 198 7.26 11.09 12.45
N ALA A 199 8.25 11.84 12.94
CA ALA A 199 8.52 12.07 14.35
C ALA A 199 8.11 13.50 14.74
N ALA A 200 6.87 13.65 15.22
CA ALA A 200 6.27 14.96 15.50
C ALA A 200 7.07 15.83 16.48
N LYS A 201 7.77 15.21 17.44
CA LYS A 201 8.61 15.95 18.41
C LYS A 201 9.84 16.59 17.77
N ALA A 202 10.38 16.01 16.70
CA ALA A 202 11.58 16.48 16.04
C ALA A 202 11.29 17.44 14.87
N ALA A 203 10.03 17.54 14.44
CA ALA A 203 9.63 18.42 13.35
C ALA A 203 9.50 19.90 13.75
N LYS A 204 9.82 20.23 15.00
CA LYS A 204 9.77 21.58 15.56
C LYS A 204 11.12 22.27 15.41
#